data_AF-A0A0F9I0Y9-F1
#
_entry.id   AF-A0A0F9I0Y9-F1
#
_cell.length_a   1.000
_cell.length_b   1.000
_cell.length_c   1.000
_cell.angle_alpha   90.00
_cell.angle_beta   90.00
_cell.angle_gamma   90.00
#
_symmetry.space_group_name_H-M   'P 1'
#
loop_
_entity.id
_entity.type
_entity.pdbx_description
1 polymer ?
#
loop_
_entity_poly.entity_id
_entity_poly.type
_entity_poly.pdbx_seq_one_letter_code
_entity_poly.pdbx_strand_id
1 'polypeptide(L)'
;MGFDDDFGSAPPGGVAPPAPHTHVEADITDLAHNVGAVLEADYTAKGDVLVASAASTPAALAIGTNGQVLTADSGETTGAKWAVPIGYPLNFGGIALVGDVSKFWEYEGETNAATDGTLDQRTEATIPKTSVLTKLSWNSELGDSTTVVKIIKNTIVVATITWTGASGIATGISVAFTEGTDKIAIEFDSGTAPGQASLTPYFEAA
;
A
#
# COMPACT_ATOMS: atom_id res chain seq x y z
N MET A 1 -16.99 -50.12 -58.38
CA MET A 1 -15.77 -49.65 -57.69
C MET A 1 -16.00 -49.96 -56.22
N GLY A 2 -15.62 -51.17 -55.81
CA GLY A 2 -15.66 -51.57 -54.40
C GLY A 2 -14.32 -51.19 -53.80
N PHE A 3 -14.33 -50.57 -52.62
CA PHE A 3 -13.12 -50.44 -51.82
C PHE A 3 -12.84 -51.82 -51.24
N ASP A 4 -11.71 -52.42 -51.61
CA ASP A 4 -11.28 -53.71 -51.09
C ASP A 4 -10.75 -53.52 -49.66
N ASP A 5 -11.45 -54.07 -48.68
CA ASP A 5 -11.04 -54.13 -47.27
C ASP A 5 -9.95 -55.20 -47.07
N ASP A 6 -8.81 -55.06 -47.76
CA ASP A 6 -7.65 -55.94 -47.58
C ASP A 6 -6.82 -55.48 -46.37
N PHE A 7 -7.30 -55.78 -45.17
CA PHE A 7 -6.40 -55.91 -44.02
C PHE A 7 -5.65 -57.24 -44.18
N GLY A 8 -4.66 -57.24 -45.08
CA GLY A 8 -3.89 -58.41 -45.45
C GLY A 8 -3.50 -59.24 -44.23
N SER A 9 -3.89 -60.52 -44.24
CA SER A 9 -3.50 -61.49 -43.23
C SER A 9 -1.98 -61.47 -43.06
N ALA A 10 -1.52 -61.23 -41.82
CA ALA A 10 -0.11 -61.03 -41.51
C ALA A 10 0.80 -62.14 -42.08
N PRO A 11 2.00 -61.81 -42.58
CA PRO A 11 2.93 -62.80 -43.13
C PRO A 11 3.31 -63.85 -42.07
N PRO A 12 3.41 -65.14 -42.44
CA PRO A 12 3.65 -66.21 -41.48
C PRO A 12 5.08 -66.11 -40.92
N GLY A 13 5.19 -65.72 -39.65
CA GLY A 13 6.47 -65.60 -38.93
C GLY A 13 6.84 -64.20 -38.44
N GLY A 14 6.03 -63.17 -38.72
CA GLY A 14 6.18 -61.86 -38.08
C GLY A 14 5.65 -61.87 -36.64
N VAL A 15 6.36 -61.25 -35.71
CA VAL A 15 5.81 -60.94 -34.38
C VAL A 15 4.46 -60.23 -34.57
N ALA A 16 3.44 -60.66 -33.82
CA ALA A 16 2.11 -60.05 -33.91
C ALA A 16 2.26 -58.52 -33.77
N PRO A 17 1.55 -57.72 -34.60
CA PRO A 17 1.59 -56.27 -34.46
C PRO A 17 1.27 -55.90 -33.01
N PRO A 18 2.00 -54.94 -32.41
CA PRO A 18 1.76 -54.55 -31.02
C PRO A 18 0.28 -54.21 -30.88
N ALA A 19 -0.34 -54.70 -29.80
CA ALA A 19 -1.74 -54.43 -29.51
C ALA A 19 -2.00 -52.92 -29.64
N PRO A 20 -3.12 -52.50 -30.25
CA PRO A 20 -3.47 -51.08 -30.31
C PRO A 20 -3.48 -50.56 -28.87
N HIS A 21 -2.60 -49.60 -28.59
CA HIS A 21 -2.67 -48.89 -27.32
C HIS A 21 -3.91 -48.01 -27.42
N THR A 22 -4.89 -48.27 -26.56
CA THR A 22 -6.04 -47.40 -26.43
C THR A 22 -5.55 -46.06 -25.92
N HIS A 23 -5.50 -45.04 -26.79
CA HIS A 23 -5.26 -43.65 -26.40
C HIS A 23 -6.28 -43.17 -25.34
N VAL A 24 -7.37 -43.92 -25.12
CA VAL A 24 -8.36 -43.71 -24.07
C VAL A 24 -7.71 -43.54 -22.69
N GLU A 25 -6.63 -44.28 -22.37
CA GLU A 25 -5.96 -44.14 -21.07
C GLU A 25 -5.09 -42.89 -20.99
N ALA A 26 -4.53 -42.46 -22.13
CA ALA A 26 -3.78 -41.21 -22.27
C ALA A 26 -4.70 -39.97 -22.25
N ASP A 27 -5.92 -40.10 -22.75
CA ASP A 27 -6.97 -39.06 -22.78
C ASP A 27 -7.63 -38.88 -21.40
N ILE A 28 -7.81 -39.96 -20.64
CA ILE A 28 -8.27 -39.92 -19.24
C ILE A 28 -7.19 -39.38 -18.29
N THR A 29 -5.90 -39.56 -18.60
CA THR A 29 -4.82 -38.94 -17.82
C THR A 29 -4.71 -37.43 -18.06
N ASP A 30 -5.21 -36.90 -19.18
CA ASP A 30 -5.32 -35.45 -19.40
C ASP A 30 -6.42 -34.82 -18.53
N LEU A 31 -7.52 -35.56 -18.31
CA LEU A 31 -8.54 -35.18 -17.32
C LEU A 31 -8.01 -35.22 -15.87
N ALA A 32 -7.00 -36.05 -15.57
CA ALA A 32 -6.31 -36.05 -14.28
C ALA A 32 -5.35 -34.86 -14.09
N HIS A 33 -4.79 -34.31 -15.18
CA HIS A 33 -4.06 -33.03 -15.13
C HIS A 33 -4.96 -31.83 -14.80
N ASN A 34 -6.28 -31.97 -14.96
CA ASN A 34 -7.27 -30.97 -14.58
C ASN A 34 -7.47 -30.82 -13.05
N VAL A 35 -6.98 -31.76 -12.24
CA VAL A 35 -7.26 -31.77 -10.78
C VAL A 35 -6.51 -30.65 -10.02
N GLY A 36 -5.66 -29.89 -10.71
CA GLY A 36 -5.08 -28.63 -10.21
C GLY A 36 -4.88 -27.58 -11.30
N ALA A 37 -5.55 -27.74 -12.44
CA ALA A 37 -5.48 -26.77 -13.53
C ALA A 37 -6.36 -25.56 -13.22
N VAL A 38 -5.91 -24.38 -13.65
CA VAL A 38 -6.78 -23.22 -13.82
C VAL A 38 -7.46 -23.35 -15.17
N LEU A 39 -8.78 -23.29 -15.19
CA LEU A 39 -9.61 -23.41 -16.38
C LEU A 39 -10.07 -22.04 -16.87
N GLU A 40 -10.40 -21.95 -18.16
CA GLU A 40 -11.00 -20.71 -18.73
C GLU A 40 -12.29 -20.32 -17.98
N ALA A 41 -13.05 -21.30 -17.52
CA ALA A 41 -14.28 -21.09 -16.74
C ALA A 41 -14.05 -20.46 -15.35
N ASP A 42 -12.80 -20.44 -14.85
CA ASP A 42 -12.48 -19.77 -13.58
C ASP A 42 -12.49 -18.24 -13.72
N TYR A 43 -12.44 -17.71 -14.95
CA TYR A 43 -12.61 -16.29 -15.26
C TYR A 43 -14.06 -16.02 -15.67
N THR A 44 -14.73 -15.13 -14.95
CA THR A 44 -16.17 -14.84 -15.13
C THR A 44 -16.43 -13.49 -15.79
N ALA A 45 -15.47 -12.57 -15.72
CA ALA A 45 -15.55 -11.24 -16.30
C ALA A 45 -14.19 -10.75 -16.84
N LYS A 46 -14.24 -9.69 -17.66
CA LYS A 46 -13.04 -9.04 -18.17
C LYS A 46 -12.26 -8.41 -17.03
N GLY A 47 -10.96 -8.71 -16.96
CA GLY A 47 -10.06 -8.15 -15.96
C GLY A 47 -10.08 -8.87 -14.62
N ASP A 48 -10.73 -10.04 -14.53
CA ASP A 48 -10.63 -10.90 -13.35
C ASP A 48 -9.17 -11.25 -13.05
N VAL A 49 -8.81 -11.17 -11.76
CA VAL A 49 -7.51 -11.57 -11.24
C VAL A 49 -7.69 -12.83 -10.41
N LEU A 50 -6.93 -13.88 -10.73
CA LEU A 50 -6.92 -15.09 -9.91
C LEU A 50 -6.04 -14.89 -8.69
N VAL A 51 -6.66 -15.08 -7.52
CA VAL A 51 -6.04 -15.06 -6.19
C VAL A 51 -6.33 -16.40 -5.51
N ALA A 52 -5.70 -16.67 -4.36
CA ALA A 52 -5.93 -17.89 -3.61
C ALA A 52 -6.67 -17.60 -2.31
N SER A 53 -7.87 -18.15 -2.12
CA SER A 53 -8.64 -18.01 -0.86
C SER A 53 -8.18 -18.98 0.22
N ALA A 54 -7.47 -20.05 -0.18
CA ALA A 54 -6.79 -21.01 0.69
C ALA A 54 -5.70 -21.75 -0.11
N ALA A 55 -4.96 -22.65 0.56
CA ALA A 55 -3.97 -23.49 -0.12
C ALA A 55 -4.61 -24.33 -1.23
N SER A 56 -4.14 -24.16 -2.46
CA SER A 56 -4.65 -24.83 -3.67
C SER A 56 -6.12 -24.50 -4.01
N THR A 57 -6.63 -23.35 -3.56
CA THR A 57 -8.01 -22.92 -3.82
C THR A 57 -8.00 -21.59 -4.59
N PRO A 58 -7.94 -21.61 -5.93
CA PRO A 58 -8.05 -20.40 -6.73
C PRO A 58 -9.46 -19.77 -6.60
N ALA A 59 -9.52 -18.45 -6.62
CA ALA A 59 -10.73 -17.66 -6.61
C ALA A 59 -10.57 -16.46 -7.54
N ALA A 60 -11.60 -16.13 -8.31
CA ALA A 60 -11.62 -14.94 -9.16
C ALA A 60 -11.98 -13.70 -8.34
N LEU A 61 -11.09 -12.71 -8.36
CA LEU A 61 -11.37 -11.36 -7.87
C LEU A 61 -11.73 -10.47 -9.07
N ALA A 62 -12.97 -10.01 -9.11
CA ALA A 62 -13.45 -9.12 -10.17
C ALA A 62 -12.59 -7.85 -10.27
N ILE A 63 -12.45 -7.30 -11.48
CA ILE A 63 -11.71 -6.06 -11.71
C ILE A 63 -12.26 -4.92 -10.86
N GLY A 64 -11.36 -4.14 -10.27
CA GLY A 64 -11.69 -2.94 -9.52
C GLY A 64 -12.17 -1.79 -10.41
N THR A 65 -12.57 -0.70 -9.77
CA THR A 65 -12.85 0.56 -10.47
C THR A 65 -11.55 1.28 -10.84
N ASN A 66 -11.61 2.16 -11.84
CA ASN A 66 -10.46 2.94 -12.28
C ASN A 66 -9.81 3.69 -11.11
N GLY A 67 -8.49 3.65 -11.03
CA GLY A 67 -7.73 4.31 -9.97
C GLY A 67 -7.54 3.49 -8.70
N GLN A 68 -8.07 2.26 -8.64
CA GLN A 68 -7.78 1.33 -7.55
C GLN A 68 -6.52 0.49 -7.85
N VAL A 69 -5.83 0.07 -6.79
CA VAL A 69 -4.69 -0.86 -6.84
C VAL A 69 -5.01 -2.13 -6.06
N LEU A 70 -4.47 -3.26 -6.53
CA LEU A 70 -4.60 -4.53 -5.82
C LEU A 70 -3.77 -4.45 -4.53
N THR A 71 -4.45 -4.54 -3.40
CA THR A 71 -3.91 -4.36 -2.07
C THR A 71 -4.01 -5.67 -1.30
N ALA A 72 -2.92 -6.11 -0.69
CA ALA A 72 -2.95 -7.26 0.20
C ALA A 72 -3.79 -6.93 1.45
N ASP A 73 -4.74 -7.80 1.77
CA ASP A 73 -5.58 -7.69 2.95
C ASP A 73 -5.92 -9.09 3.44
N SER A 74 -5.17 -9.58 4.44
CA SER A 74 -5.33 -10.93 4.96
C SER A 74 -6.65 -11.15 5.72
N GLY A 75 -7.43 -10.09 5.97
CA GLY A 75 -8.78 -10.20 6.52
C GLY A 75 -9.85 -10.55 5.47
N GLU A 76 -9.56 -10.31 4.20
CA GLU A 76 -10.45 -10.66 3.09
C GLU A 76 -10.40 -12.16 2.79
N THR A 77 -11.51 -12.73 2.32
CA THR A 77 -11.60 -14.16 1.98
C THR A 77 -10.60 -14.56 0.88
N THR A 78 -10.24 -13.63 0.02
CA THR A 78 -9.27 -13.77 -1.07
C THR A 78 -7.84 -13.38 -0.67
N GLY A 79 -7.63 -12.86 0.53
CA GLY A 79 -6.34 -12.30 0.99
C GLY A 79 -5.94 -10.98 0.32
N ALA A 80 -6.79 -10.41 -0.55
CA ALA A 80 -6.54 -9.18 -1.27
C ALA A 80 -7.84 -8.48 -1.68
N LYS A 81 -7.78 -7.16 -1.84
CA LYS A 81 -8.89 -6.31 -2.32
C LYS A 81 -8.41 -5.22 -3.27
N TRP A 82 -9.34 -4.65 -4.03
CA TRP A 82 -9.11 -3.38 -4.71
C TRP A 82 -9.36 -2.23 -3.75
N ALA A 83 -8.34 -1.41 -3.53
CA ALA A 83 -8.44 -0.22 -2.70
C ALA A 83 -7.93 0.99 -3.48
N VAL A 84 -8.41 2.18 -3.11
CA VAL A 84 -7.74 3.41 -3.54
C VAL A 84 -6.32 3.35 -3.00
N PRO A 85 -5.27 3.52 -3.84
CA PRO A 85 -3.91 3.52 -3.37
C PRO A 85 -3.76 4.57 -2.28
N ILE A 86 -3.43 4.13 -1.07
CA ILE A 86 -2.88 5.02 -0.06
C ILE A 86 -1.48 5.39 -0.56
N GLY A 87 -1.42 6.54 -1.23
CA GLY A 87 -0.14 7.12 -1.61
C GLY A 87 0.59 7.52 -0.34
N TYR A 88 1.36 6.61 0.26
CA TYR A 88 2.63 7.08 0.77
C TYR A 88 3.37 7.54 -0.48
N PRO A 89 3.75 8.82 -0.60
CA PRO A 89 4.51 9.28 -1.74
C PRO A 89 5.84 8.52 -1.73
N LEU A 90 5.88 7.37 -2.41
CA LEU A 90 7.12 6.77 -2.85
C LEU A 90 7.63 7.72 -3.91
N ASN A 91 8.51 8.59 -3.45
CA ASN A 91 9.31 9.51 -4.23
C ASN A 91 10.22 8.70 -5.18
N PHE A 92 9.62 8.08 -6.19
CA PHE A 92 10.31 7.79 -7.43
C PHE A 92 10.34 9.13 -8.17
N GLY A 93 11.49 9.79 -8.06
CA GLY A 93 11.68 11.15 -8.51
C GLY A 93 11.02 11.44 -9.86
N GLY A 94 10.18 12.49 -9.85
CA GLY A 94 9.70 13.12 -11.07
C GLY A 94 8.19 13.07 -11.30
N ILE A 95 7.38 13.53 -10.33
CA ILE A 95 6.20 14.37 -10.58
C ILE A 95 6.09 15.30 -9.36
N ALA A 96 6.06 16.61 -9.61
CA ALA A 96 5.98 17.61 -8.57
C ALA A 96 4.63 17.56 -7.85
N LEU A 97 4.64 17.34 -6.54
CA LEU A 97 3.62 17.86 -5.64
C LEU A 97 4.33 18.61 -4.49
N VAL A 98 4.91 19.76 -4.84
CA VAL A 98 5.13 20.85 -3.87
C VAL A 98 4.14 21.93 -4.27
N GLY A 99 3.12 22.11 -3.45
CA GLY A 99 1.99 23.01 -3.67
C GLY A 99 0.75 22.34 -3.07
N ASP A 100 0.49 22.44 -1.77
CA ASP A 100 0.52 23.64 -0.94
C ASP A 100 1.41 23.52 0.29
N VAL A 101 2.54 24.24 0.29
CA VAL A 101 3.27 24.59 1.53
C VAL A 101 2.51 25.64 2.37
N SER A 102 1.35 26.11 1.90
CA SER A 102 0.45 27.04 2.60
C SER A 102 -0.38 26.41 3.71
N LYS A 103 -0.33 25.07 3.87
CA LYS A 103 -1.18 24.31 4.81
C LYS A 103 -0.47 23.84 6.10
N PHE A 104 0.83 24.11 6.25
CA PHE A 104 1.61 23.71 7.44
C PHE A 104 1.53 24.69 8.62
N TRP A 105 0.82 25.82 8.44
CA TRP A 105 0.89 26.98 9.31
C TRP A 105 -0.50 27.62 9.42
N GLU A 106 -1.40 26.98 10.15
CA GLU A 106 -2.63 27.65 10.58
C GLU A 106 -2.26 28.70 11.62
N TYR A 107 -2.44 29.97 11.25
CA TYR A 107 -2.37 31.09 12.18
C TYR A 107 -3.72 31.20 12.90
N GLU A 108 -3.72 31.46 14.21
CA GLU A 108 -4.98 31.72 14.93
C GLU A 108 -5.65 32.99 14.36
N GLY A 109 -6.74 32.80 13.58
CA GLY A 109 -7.57 33.90 13.06
C GLY A 109 -7.78 33.97 11.54
N GLU A 110 -7.17 33.09 10.74
CA GLU A 110 -7.42 33.01 9.29
C GLU A 110 -8.34 31.84 8.92
N THR A 111 -9.10 31.96 7.82
CA THR A 111 -10.15 30.98 7.47
C THR A 111 -9.56 29.70 6.89
N ASN A 112 -9.85 28.54 7.51
CA ASN A 112 -9.37 27.21 7.09
C ASN A 112 -9.72 26.87 5.62
N ALA A 113 -8.71 26.54 4.83
CA ALA A 113 -8.87 25.76 3.61
C ALA A 113 -8.64 24.29 3.94
N ALA A 114 -9.74 23.54 4.11
CA ALA A 114 -9.79 22.14 4.53
C ALA A 114 -8.78 21.23 3.80
N THR A 115 -7.64 20.94 4.44
CA THR A 115 -6.94 19.64 4.49
C THR A 115 -5.65 19.82 5.30
N ASP A 116 -5.61 19.28 6.52
CA ASP A 116 -4.42 19.25 7.38
C ASP A 116 -3.26 18.52 6.67
N GLY A 117 -2.11 19.18 6.57
CA GLY A 117 -0.86 18.53 6.20
C GLY A 117 -0.24 17.89 7.44
N THR A 118 -0.34 16.57 7.56
CA THR A 118 0.27 15.81 8.67
C THR A 118 1.79 15.79 8.52
N LEU A 119 2.52 16.20 9.56
CA LEU A 119 3.98 16.06 9.62
C LEU A 119 4.33 14.66 10.18
N ASP A 120 4.06 13.62 9.40
CA ASP A 120 4.14 12.24 9.87
C ASP A 120 5.55 11.63 9.79
N GLN A 121 6.51 12.29 9.13
CA GLN A 121 7.88 11.81 8.89
C GLN A 121 8.92 12.95 8.98
N ARG A 122 10.21 12.59 8.99
CA ARG A 122 11.33 13.55 8.92
C ARG A 122 11.37 14.25 7.56
N THR A 123 10.47 15.20 7.40
CA THR A 123 10.36 16.07 6.25
C THR A 123 10.88 17.44 6.66
N GLU A 124 11.93 17.91 5.99
CA GLU A 124 12.36 19.30 6.16
C GLU A 124 11.37 20.22 5.44
N ALA A 125 10.76 21.15 6.17
CA ALA A 125 9.92 22.20 5.61
C ALA A 125 10.61 23.56 5.78
N THR A 126 10.58 24.39 4.73
CA THR A 126 11.03 25.78 4.80
C THR A 126 9.95 26.63 5.45
N ILE A 127 10.35 27.58 6.29
CA ILE A 127 9.43 28.46 7.00
C ILE A 127 8.83 29.48 6.03
N PRO A 128 7.50 29.50 5.83
CA PRO A 128 6.86 30.38 4.86
C PRO A 128 6.52 31.77 5.42
N LYS A 129 6.61 31.96 6.74
CA LYS A 129 6.42 33.25 7.42
C LYS A 129 7.12 33.27 8.78
N THR A 130 7.72 34.39 9.13
CA THR A 130 8.38 34.57 10.44
C THR A 130 7.36 34.40 11.57
N SER A 131 7.63 33.48 12.49
CA SER A 131 6.68 33.05 13.51
C SER A 131 7.37 32.37 14.70
N VAL A 132 6.62 32.10 15.77
CA VAL A 132 7.05 31.35 16.95
C VAL A 132 6.14 30.14 17.13
N LEU A 133 6.70 28.94 17.24
CA LEU A 133 5.95 27.75 17.62
C LEU A 133 5.61 27.85 19.11
N THR A 134 4.32 27.89 19.44
CA THR A 134 3.86 28.06 20.84
C THR A 134 3.17 26.84 21.42
N LYS A 135 2.58 26.01 20.57
CA LYS A 135 1.90 24.77 20.98
C LYS A 135 2.09 23.67 19.94
N LEU A 136 1.92 22.43 20.38
CA LEU A 136 1.95 21.26 19.53
C LEU A 136 0.90 20.26 20.03
N SER A 137 -0.09 19.94 19.20
CA SER A 137 -1.10 18.92 19.50
C SER A 137 -0.74 17.63 18.81
N TRP A 138 -0.98 16.51 19.50
CA TRP A 138 -0.66 15.17 19.03
C TRP A 138 -1.84 14.21 19.27
N ASN A 139 -2.09 13.33 18.31
CA ASN A 139 -3.06 12.23 18.40
C ASN A 139 -2.44 10.96 17.82
N SER A 140 -2.44 9.86 18.58
CA SER A 140 -2.10 8.51 18.12
C SER A 140 -3.31 7.83 17.52
N GLU A 141 -3.11 7.16 16.40
CA GLU A 141 -4.11 6.27 15.79
C GLU A 141 -4.09 4.86 16.42
N LEU A 142 -2.99 4.49 17.10
CA LEU A 142 -2.81 3.18 17.73
C LEU A 142 -3.01 3.16 19.25
N GLY A 143 -3.14 4.33 19.89
CA GLY A 143 -3.24 4.42 21.35
C GLY A 143 -1.94 4.08 22.08
N ASP A 144 -0.79 4.32 21.44
CA ASP A 144 0.54 3.89 21.90
C ASP A 144 0.94 4.40 23.30
N SER A 145 1.77 3.59 23.96
CA SER A 145 2.38 3.91 25.26
C SER A 145 3.64 4.75 25.09
N THR A 146 3.51 6.07 25.31
CA THR A 146 4.57 7.09 25.30
C THR A 146 5.13 7.43 23.91
N THR A 147 4.95 8.69 23.51
CA THR A 147 5.49 9.25 22.27
C THR A 147 6.49 10.34 22.57
N VAL A 148 7.64 10.29 21.90
CA VAL A 148 8.66 11.33 21.98
C VAL A 148 8.86 11.96 20.61
N VAL A 149 8.77 13.28 20.56
CA VAL A 149 8.94 14.07 19.35
C VAL A 149 10.05 15.08 19.55
N LYS A 150 10.97 15.16 18.60
CA LYS A 150 12.05 16.14 18.55
C LYS A 150 11.72 17.18 17.48
N ILE A 151 11.79 18.46 17.86
CA ILE A 151 11.71 19.58 16.94
C ILE A 151 13.13 19.98 16.58
N ILE A 152 13.42 20.01 15.30
CA ILE A 152 14.73 20.30 14.73
C ILE A 152 14.64 21.59 13.92
N LYS A 153 15.48 22.56 14.25
CA LYS A 153 15.65 23.81 13.50
C LYS A 153 17.02 23.80 12.83
N ASN A 154 17.07 23.93 11.51
CA ASN A 154 18.32 23.96 10.74
C ASN A 154 19.28 22.82 11.14
N THR A 155 18.77 21.59 11.27
CA THR A 155 19.50 20.37 11.73
C THR A 155 19.81 20.27 13.23
N ILE A 156 19.50 21.29 14.03
CA ILE A 156 19.71 21.30 15.48
C ILE A 156 18.42 20.96 16.22
N VAL A 157 18.44 19.98 17.13
CA VAL A 157 17.31 19.72 18.04
C VAL A 157 17.14 20.91 18.98
N VAL A 158 16.00 21.60 18.89
CA VAL A 158 15.67 22.80 19.68
C VAL A 158 14.62 22.56 20.74
N ALA A 159 13.84 21.49 20.63
CA ALA A 159 12.91 21.05 21.66
C ALA A 159 12.65 19.54 21.56
N THR A 160 12.36 18.92 22.70
CA THR A 160 11.93 17.53 22.80
C THR A 160 10.66 17.48 23.63
N ILE A 161 9.61 16.88 23.09
CA ILE A 161 8.32 16.75 23.74
C ILE A 161 8.03 15.27 23.97
N THR A 162 7.44 14.96 25.12
CA THR A 162 6.98 13.62 25.46
C THR A 162 5.52 13.67 25.85
N TRP A 163 4.69 12.85 25.21
CA TRP A 163 3.31 12.61 25.60
C TRP A 163 3.14 11.17 26.06
N THR A 164 2.17 10.95 26.95
CA THR A 164 1.73 9.63 27.36
C THR A 164 0.23 9.48 27.08
N GLY A 165 -0.20 8.31 26.62
CA GLY A 165 -1.59 8.05 26.22
C GLY A 165 -1.82 8.27 24.73
N ALA A 166 -3.09 8.30 24.31
CA ALA A 166 -3.49 8.33 22.89
C ALA A 166 -3.53 9.74 22.27
N SER A 167 -3.50 10.82 23.08
CA SER A 167 -3.54 12.20 22.60
C SER A 167 -2.96 13.15 23.63
N GLY A 168 -2.47 14.31 23.20
CA GLY A 168 -1.98 15.34 24.12
C GLY A 168 -1.67 16.67 23.46
N ILE A 169 -1.58 17.74 24.26
CA ILE A 169 -1.22 19.08 23.80
C ILE A 169 -0.03 19.56 24.63
N ALA A 170 1.07 19.87 23.97
CA ALA A 170 2.20 20.57 24.57
C ALA A 170 2.01 22.08 24.42
N THR A 171 2.18 22.80 25.53
CA THR A 171 2.07 24.26 25.61
C THR A 171 3.36 24.84 26.19
N GLY A 172 3.55 26.16 26.09
CA GLY A 172 4.76 26.83 26.59
C GLY A 172 6.00 26.58 25.72
N ILE A 173 5.82 26.13 24.49
CA ILE A 173 6.89 26.05 23.50
C ILE A 173 7.25 27.49 23.09
N SER A 174 8.53 27.78 22.85
CA SER A 174 8.98 29.09 22.40
C SER A 174 10.14 28.94 21.43
N VAL A 175 9.83 28.46 20.22
CA VAL A 175 10.82 28.27 19.16
C VAL A 175 10.53 29.25 18.03
N ALA A 176 11.40 30.25 17.88
CA ALA A 176 11.28 31.26 16.84
C ALA A 176 11.86 30.76 15.50
N PHE A 177 11.18 31.10 14.41
CA PHE A 177 11.52 30.76 13.04
C PHE A 177 11.45 31.99 12.13
N THR A 178 12.43 32.15 11.25
CA THR A 178 12.56 33.25 10.29
C THR A 178 12.21 32.78 8.89
N GLU A 179 11.32 33.52 8.22
CA GLU A 179 10.90 33.23 6.84
C GLU A 179 12.07 33.06 5.88
N GLY A 180 11.98 32.05 5.00
CA GLY A 180 12.92 31.81 3.90
C GLY A 180 14.35 31.43 4.32
N THR A 181 14.66 31.48 5.61
CA THR A 181 15.99 31.20 6.16
C THR A 181 15.99 29.94 6.99
N ASP A 182 15.04 29.85 7.92
CA ASP A 182 14.96 28.72 8.81
C ASP A 182 14.20 27.55 8.14
N LYS A 183 14.58 26.35 8.55
CA LYS A 183 13.89 25.09 8.25
C LYS A 183 13.51 24.39 9.54
N ILE A 184 12.36 23.76 9.52
CA ILE A 184 11.89 22.86 10.57
C ILE A 184 11.91 21.42 10.06
N ALA A 185 12.34 20.50 10.92
CA ALA A 185 12.12 19.07 10.76
C ALA A 185 11.60 18.51 12.08
N ILE A 186 10.85 17.41 12.00
CA ILE A 186 10.37 16.69 13.17
C ILE A 186 10.81 15.23 13.07
N GLU A 187 11.33 14.70 14.18
CA GLU A 187 11.71 13.30 14.31
C GLU A 187 10.92 12.66 15.46
N PHE A 188 10.27 11.53 15.19
CA PHE A 188 9.72 10.64 16.20
C PHE A 188 10.82 9.71 16.72
N ASP A 189 10.77 9.36 18.00
CA ASP A 189 11.66 8.33 18.54
C ASP A 189 11.25 6.94 18.01
N SER A 190 12.19 5.99 18.00
CA SER A 190 12.05 4.70 17.29
C SER A 190 10.89 3.80 17.77
N GLY A 191 10.20 4.16 18.85
CA GLY A 191 9.03 3.47 19.39
C GLY A 191 7.68 4.03 18.94
N THR A 192 7.66 5.13 18.20
CA THR A 192 6.42 5.73 17.66
C THR A 192 6.51 5.72 16.13
N ALA A 193 5.74 4.85 15.48
CA ALA A 193 5.86 4.68 14.04
C ALA A 193 5.41 5.96 13.28
N PRO A 194 6.25 6.53 12.41
CA PRO A 194 5.85 7.54 11.43
C PRO A 194 4.68 7.02 10.58
N GLY A 195 3.58 7.77 10.50
CA GLY A 195 2.38 7.40 9.72
C GLY A 195 1.22 6.77 10.51
N GLN A 196 1.27 6.75 11.85
CA GLN A 196 0.19 6.29 12.74
C GLN A 196 -0.20 7.34 13.78
N ALA A 197 0.15 8.60 13.54
CA ALA A 197 -0.12 9.72 14.42
C ALA A 197 -0.30 11.01 13.63
N SER A 198 -1.22 11.85 14.09
CA SER A 198 -1.39 13.22 13.60
C SER A 198 -0.71 14.21 14.56
N LEU A 199 -0.02 15.18 13.97
CA LEU A 199 0.69 16.24 14.68
C LEU A 199 0.31 17.60 14.11
N THR A 200 -0.25 18.47 14.94
CA THR A 200 -0.72 19.80 14.56
C THR A 200 0.09 20.87 15.31
N PRO A 201 1.02 21.57 14.64
CA PRO A 201 1.77 22.67 15.24
C PRO A 201 0.97 23.97 15.23
N TYR A 202 1.14 24.81 16.26
CA TYR A 202 0.51 26.12 16.36
C TYR A 202 1.57 27.21 16.43
N PHE A 203 1.44 28.17 15.52
CA PHE A 203 2.39 29.26 15.39
C PHE A 203 1.74 30.61 15.64
N GLU A 204 2.43 31.44 16.38
CA GLU A 204 2.08 32.84 16.58
C GLU A 204 2.99 33.73 15.74
N ALA A 205 2.47 34.86 15.27
CA ALA A 205 3.29 35.84 14.57
C ALA A 205 4.37 36.36 15.55
N ALA A 206 5.62 36.40 15.09
CA ALA A 206 6.72 36.98 15.84
C ALA A 206 6.68 38.53 15.79
#